data_AF-A0A1Y5DZ19-F1
#
_entry.id   AF-A0A1Y5DZ19-F1
#
_cell.length_a   1.000
_cell.length_b   1.000
_cell.length_c   1.000
_cell.angle_alpha   90.00
_cell.angle_beta   90.00
_cell.angle_gamma   90.00
#
_symmetry.space_group_name_H-M   'P 1'
#
loop_
_entity.id
_entity.type
_entity.pdbx_description
1 polymer ?
#
loop_
_entity_poly.entity_id
_entity_poly.type
_entity_poly.pdbx_seq_one_letter_code
_entity_poly.pdbx_strand_id
1 'polypeptide(L)' 'MITFFSPGQYVRHTKQPDWGLGQVQSAVADRITVNFEHAGKQLIIGGLELVVVSEREIVESRAQDTKGN' A
#
# COMPACT_ATOMS: atom_id res chain seq x y z
N MET A 1 1.60 6.46 -19.93
CA MET A 1 2.46 7.55 -19.40
C MET A 1 2.29 7.57 -17.89
N ILE A 2 3.35 7.52 -17.09
CA ILE A 2 3.83 6.22 -16.58
C ILE A 2 3.00 5.89 -15.33
N THR A 3 2.26 4.79 -15.36
CA THR A 3 1.54 4.27 -14.19
C THR A 3 2.26 3.00 -13.78
N PHE A 4 3.02 3.03 -12.68
CA PHE A 4 3.79 1.88 -12.20
C PHE A 4 2.99 0.91 -11.34
N PHE A 5 1.81 1.35 -10.90
CA PHE A 5 0.94 0.61 -10.00
C PHE A 5 -0.40 0.31 -10.68
N SER A 6 -0.98 -0.81 -10.32
CA SER A 6 -2.30 -1.25 -10.78
C SER A 6 -3.26 -1.36 -9.60
N PRO A 7 -4.55 -1.01 -9.79
CA PRO A 7 -5.57 -1.27 -8.78
C PRO A 7 -5.53 -2.72 -8.29
N GLY A 8 -5.66 -2.91 -6.98
CA GLY A 8 -5.59 -4.22 -6.32
C GLY A 8 -4.20 -4.62 -5.84
N GLN A 9 -3.12 -3.98 -6.33
CA GLN A 9 -1.78 -4.22 -5.79
C GLN A 9 -1.69 -3.74 -4.34
N TYR A 10 -0.92 -4.48 -3.53
CA TYR A 10 -0.59 -4.07 -2.18
C TYR A 10 0.80 -3.41 -2.16
N VAL A 11 0.90 -2.34 -1.38
CA VAL A 11 2.08 -1.51 -1.23
C VAL A 11 2.30 -1.16 0.23
N ARG A 12 3.55 -0.85 0.60
CA ARG A 12 3.88 -0.21 1.87
C ARG A 12 4.55 1.13 1.64
N HIS A 13 4.36 2.05 2.58
CA HIS A 13 5.00 3.35 2.54
C HIS A 13 6.34 3.31 3.29
N THR A 14 7.44 3.55 2.57
CA THR A 14 8.80 3.46 3.14
C THR A 14 9.09 4.48 4.24
N LYS A 15 8.52 5.69 4.15
CA LYS A 15 8.67 6.71 5.20
C LYS A 15 7.57 6.69 6.27
N GLN A 16 6.54 5.85 6.11
CA GLN A 16 5.40 5.79 7.03
C GLN A 16 5.04 4.32 7.31
N PRO A 17 5.94 3.56 7.96
CA PRO A 17 5.70 2.14 8.23
C PRO A 17 4.47 1.91 9.12
N ASP A 18 4.16 2.85 10.01
CA ASP A 18 3.03 2.76 10.94
C ASP A 18 1.66 2.78 10.25
N TRP A 19 1.59 3.20 8.97
CA TRP A 19 0.35 3.19 8.20
C TRP A 19 -0.13 1.77 7.87
N GLY A 20 0.75 0.78 8.00
CA GLY A 20 0.45 -0.62 7.71
C GLY A 20 0.44 -0.91 6.21
N LEU A 21 -0.18 -2.04 5.84
CA LEU A 21 -0.30 -2.44 4.45
C LEU A 21 -1.32 -1.55 3.75
N GLY A 22 -1.03 -1.15 2.51
CA GLY A 22 -1.90 -0.34 1.68
C GLY A 22 -2.35 -1.05 0.43
N GLN A 23 -3.62 -0.97 0.07
CA GLN A 23 -4.12 -1.44 -1.22
C GLN A 23 -4.32 -0.28 -2.19
N VAL A 24 -3.72 -0.36 -3.37
CA VAL A 24 -3.92 0.61 -4.45
C VAL A 24 -5.36 0.51 -4.95
N GLN A 25 -6.12 1.59 -4.83
CA GLN A 25 -7.48 1.69 -5.37
C GLN A 25 -7.49 2.28 -6.78
N SER A 26 -6.62 3.24 -7.04
CA SER A 26 -6.45 3.85 -8.37
C SER A 26 -5.03 4.33 -8.57
N ALA A 27 -4.55 4.29 -9.81
CA ALA A 27 -3.28 4.85 -10.20
C ALA A 27 -3.44 5.50 -11.58
N VAL A 28 -3.31 6.82 -11.65
CA VAL A 28 -3.51 7.60 -12.88
C VAL A 28 -2.38 8.61 -12.98
N ALA A 29 -1.52 8.44 -13.99
CA ALA A 29 -0.28 9.19 -14.13
C ALA A 29 0.55 9.12 -12.84
N ASP A 30 0.84 10.25 -12.21
CA ASP A 30 1.59 10.35 -10.95
C ASP A 30 0.71 10.17 -9.70
N ARG A 31 -0.61 10.11 -9.84
CA ARG A 31 -1.56 10.10 -8.71
C ARG A 31 -1.97 8.68 -8.37
N ILE A 32 -1.57 8.21 -7.19
CA ILE A 32 -1.85 6.86 -6.71
C ILE A 32 -2.69 6.98 -5.44
N THR A 33 -3.93 6.50 -5.48
CA THR A 33 -4.79 6.43 -4.30
C THR A 33 -4.62 5.07 -3.65
N VAL A 34 -4.21 5.04 -2.39
CA VAL A 34 -3.99 3.82 -1.61
C VAL A 34 -4.85 3.87 -0.36
N ASN A 35 -5.49 2.74 -0.02
CA ASN A 35 -6.14 2.58 1.28
C ASN A 35 -5.21 1.80 2.21
N PHE A 36 -4.62 2.49 3.17
CA PHE A 36 -3.77 1.92 4.21
C PHE A 36 -4.62 1.44 5.40
N GLU A 37 -4.18 0.36 6.05
CA GLU A 37 -4.88 -0.24 7.19
C GLU A 37 -5.05 0.74 8.35
N HIS A 38 -4.01 1.51 8.70
CA HIS A 38 -4.04 2.39 9.89
C HIS A 38 -4.23 3.88 9.56
N ALA A 39 -3.82 4.30 8.36
CA ALA A 39 -3.92 5.69 7.93
C ALA A 39 -5.11 5.97 7.00
N GLY A 40 -5.87 4.93 6.64
CA GLY A 40 -6.99 5.03 5.72
C GLY A 40 -6.57 5.43 4.30
N LYS A 41 -7.46 6.13 3.59
CA LYS A 41 -7.25 6.51 2.20
C LYS A 41 -6.28 7.68 2.09
N GLN A 42 -5.16 7.46 1.42
CA GLN A 42 -4.14 8.47 1.15
C GLN A 42 -3.89 8.61 -0.35
N LEU A 43 -3.70 9.85 -0.79
CA LEU A 43 -3.26 10.16 -2.15
C LEU A 43 -1.75 10.36 -2.16
N ILE A 44 -1.05 9.53 -2.92
CA ILE A 44 0.41 9.59 -3.08
C ILE A 44 0.72 10.14 -4.47
N ILE A 45 1.62 11.12 -4.53
CA ILE A 45 2.06 11.77 -5.77
C ILE A 45 3.47 11.26 -6.10
N GLY A 46 3.68 10.79 -7.33
CA GLY A 46 4.97 10.33 -7.84
C GLY A 46 5.38 8.91 -7.42
N GLY A 47 4.80 8.36 -6.35
CA GLY A 47 4.89 6.93 -6.00
C GLY A 47 6.26 6.39 -5.58
N LEU A 48 7.29 7.23 -5.50
CA LEU A 48 8.67 6.83 -5.19
C LEU A 48 8.82 6.21 -3.78
N GLU A 49 7.88 6.52 -2.88
CA GLU A 49 7.89 6.07 -1.49
C GLU A 49 7.11 4.76 -1.29
N LEU A 50 6.47 4.25 -2.33
CA LEU A 50 5.67 3.02 -2.30
C LEU A 50 6.49 1.83 -2.80
N VAL A 51 6.49 0.76 -2.02
CA VAL A 51 7.11 -0.52 -2.38
C VAL A 51 6.00 -1.55 -2.55
N VAL A 52 5.95 -2.22 -3.70
CA VAL A 52 5.01 -3.32 -3.96
C VAL A 52 5.35 -4.49 -3.05
N VAL A 53 4.32 -5.02 -2.42
CA VAL A 53 4.42 -6.13 -1.48
C VAL A 53 4.00 -7.42 -2.18
N SER A 54 4.77 -8.49 -1.99
CA SER A 54 4.46 -9.80 -2.56
C SER A 54 3.33 -10.50 -1.79
N GLU A 55 2.59 -11.39 -2.45
CA GLU A 55 1.47 -12.13 -1.85
C GLU A 55 1.81 -12.82 -0.52
N ARG A 56 3.04 -13.34 -0.37
CA ARG A 56 3.49 -13.95 0.88
C ARG A 56 3.52 -12.95 2.05
N GLU A 57 4.09 -11.77 1.80
CA GLU A 57 4.22 -10.70 2.82
C GLU A 57 2.84 -10.13 3.19
N ILE A 58 1.87 -10.11 2.26
CA ILE A 58 0.46 -9.76 2.55
C ILE A 58 -0.14 -10.76 3.55
N VAL A 59 0.04 -12.06 3.32
CA VAL A 59 -0.49 -13.12 4.19
C VAL A 59 0.18 -13.09 5.56
N GLU A 60 1.49 -12.84 5.60
CA GLU A 60 2.27 -12.72 6.84
C GLU A 60 1.88 -11.50 7.67
N SER A 61 1.59 -10.36 7.03
CA SER A 61 1.09 -9.16 7.71
C SER A 61 -0.26 -9.46 8.37
N ARG A 62 -1.22 -10.01 7.62
CA ARG A 62 -2.55 -10.37 8.14
C ARG A 62 -2.51 -11.42 9.25
N ALA A 63 -1.53 -12.32 9.22
CA ALA A 63 -1.33 -13.33 10.27
C ALA A 63 -0.74 -12.73 11.56
N GLN A 64 -0.11 -11.56 11.51
CA GLN A 64 0.41 -10.86 12.68
C GLN A 64 -0.67 -10.04 13.39
N ASP A 65 -1.59 -9.41 12.65
CA ASP A 65 -2.73 -8.67 13.23
C ASP A 65 -3.70 -9.58 14.03
N THR A 66 -3.75 -10.88 13.72
CA THR A 66 -4.66 -11.83 14.38
C THR A 66 -4.11 -12.45 15.67
N LYS A 67 -2.84 -12.21 16.03
CA LYS A 67 -2.23 -12.77 17.25
C LYS A 67 -2.20 -11.83 18.46
N GLY A 68 -2.79 -10.64 18.35
CA GLY A 68 -2.80 -9.64 19.42
C GLY A 68 -4.21 -9.29 19.91
N ASN A 69 -4.94 -10.25 20.50
CA ASN A 69 -6.02 -9.97 21.46
C ASN A 69 -6.25 -11.14 22.41
#